data_AF-A0A4Y9ND91-F1
#
_entry.id   AF-A0A4Y9ND91-F1
#
_cell.length_a   1.000
_cell.length_b   1.000
_cell.length_c   1.000
_cell.angle_alpha   90.00
_cell.angle_beta   90.00
_cell.angle_gamma   90.00
#
_symmetry.space_group_name_H-M   'P 1'
#
loop_
_entity.id
_entity.type
_entity.pdbx_description
1 polymer ?
#
loop_
_entity_poly.entity_id
_entity_poly.type
_entity_poly.pdbx_seq_one_letter_code
_entity_poly.pdbx_strand_id
1 'polypeptide(L)' 'MTGLACVDIGSTFTKAALVDPATGALLATAQSPTTLDDVVTGVLAATAEFPDAPVLACSSAG' A
#
# COMPACT_ATOMS: atom_id res chain seq x y z
N MET A 1 9.32 -3.39 -16.08
CA MET A 1 8.61 -4.38 -15.25
C MET A 1 7.85 -3.57 -14.21
N THR A 2 6.53 -3.67 -14.16
CA THR A 2 5.69 -2.91 -13.23
C THR A 2 5.83 -3.53 -11.84
N GLY A 3 6.16 -2.74 -10.82
CA GLY A 3 6.29 -3.22 -9.44
C GLY A 3 4.94 -3.64 -8.83
N LEU A 4 4.98 -4.31 -7.68
CA LEU A 4 3.79 -4.64 -6.87
C LEU A 4 3.68 -3.69 -5.68
N ALA A 5 2.47 -3.22 -5.38
CA ALA A 5 2.19 -2.42 -4.19
C ALA A 5 1.71 -3.33 -3.06
N CYS A 6 2.59 -3.68 -2.14
CA CYS A 6 2.22 -4.41 -0.92
C CYS A 6 1.70 -3.42 0.13
N VAL A 7 0.43 -3.56 0.54
CA VAL A 7 -0.25 -2.60 1.41
C VAL A 7 -0.64 -3.27 2.74
N ASP A 8 -0.20 -2.68 3.84
CA ASP A 8 -0.58 -3.05 5.21
C ASP A 8 -1.53 -2.01 5.78
N ILE A 9 -2.79 -2.40 5.99
CA ILE A 9 -3.83 -1.56 6.56
C ILE A 9 -3.84 -1.81 8.08
N GLY A 10 -3.14 -0.94 8.80
CA GLY A 10 -3.17 -0.90 10.27
C GLY A 10 -4.29 0.00 10.80
N SER A 11 -4.51 -0.01 12.11
CA SER A 11 -5.53 0.83 12.76
C SER A 11 -5.20 2.32 12.79
N THR A 12 -3.91 2.69 12.67
CA THR A 12 -3.45 4.09 12.66
C THR A 12 -2.96 4.54 11.29
N PHE A 13 -2.21 3.69 10.59
CA PHE A 13 -1.61 4.02 9.30
C PHE A 13 -1.84 2.89 8.30
N THR A 14 -2.16 3.28 7.07
CA THR A 14 -2.10 2.43 5.88
C THR A 14 -0.76 2.67 5.22
N LYS A 15 0.06 1.62 5.13
CA LYS A 15 1.44 1.69 4.62
C LYS A 15 1.51 0.92 3.32
N ALA A 16 2.25 1.44 2.36
CA ALA A 16 2.44 0.81 1.07
C ALA A 16 3.93 0.73 0.73
N ALA A 17 4.34 -0.42 0.22
CA ALA A 17 5.69 -0.69 -0.27
C ALA A 17 5.61 -1.12 -1.74
N LEU A 18 6.26 -0.37 -2.62
CA LEU A 18 6.44 -0.77 -4.01
C LEU A 18 7.63 -1.71 -4.08
N VAL A 19 7.41 -2.94 -4.53
CA VAL A 19 8.45 -3.98 -4.60
C VAL A 19 8.64 -4.49 -6.02
N ASP A 20 9.88 -4.83 -6.37
CA ASP A 20 10.19 -5.61 -7.55
C ASP A 20 9.85 -7.08 -7.28
N PRO A 21 8.89 -7.68 -8.00
CA PRO A 21 8.49 -9.07 -7.76
C PRO A 21 9.55 -10.10 -8.16
N ALA A 22 10.48 -9.76 -9.05
CA ALA A 22 11.51 -10.68 -9.50
C ALA A 22 12.68 -10.78 -8.51
N THR A 23 13.03 -9.66 -7.87
CA THR A 23 14.20 -9.56 -6.99
C THR A 23 13.85 -9.41 -5.52
N GLY A 24 12.62 -9.01 -5.20
CA GLY A 24 12.20 -8.62 -3.86
C GLY A 24 12.71 -7.25 -3.43
N ALA A 25 13.33 -6.47 -4.33
CA ALA A 25 13.86 -5.16 -3.99
C ALA A 25 12.75 -4.17 -3.61
N LEU A 26 12.97 -3.41 -2.54
CA LEU A 26 12.11 -2.30 -2.16
C LEU A 26 12.43 -1.09 -3.04
N LEU A 27 11.46 -0.67 -3.85
CA LEU A 27 11.62 0.41 -4.83
C LEU A 27 11.16 1.75 -4.27
N ALA A 28 10.07 1.76 -3.50
CA ALA A 28 9.54 2.95 -2.84
C ALA A 28 8.66 2.58 -1.64
N THR A 29 8.42 3.55 -0.76
CA THR A 29 7.46 3.44 0.34
C THR A 29 6.61 4.70 0.42
N ALA A 30 5.37 4.53 0.86
CA ALA A 30 4.44 5.62 1.14
C ALA A 30 3.51 5.20 2.28
N GLN A 31 2.90 6.18 2.94
CA GLN A 31 1.90 5.91 3.98
C GLN A 31 0.89 7.04 4.10
N SER A 32 -0.30 6.70 4.56
CA SER A 32 -1.38 7.62 4.89
C SER A 32 -1.98 7.24 6.25
N PRO A 33 -2.54 8.20 7.02
CA PRO A 33 -3.38 7.85 8.16
C PRO A 33 -4.53 6.94 7.72
N THR A 34 -4.81 5.89 8.50
CA THR A 34 -5.94 5.01 8.22
C THR A 34 -7.25 5.74 8.47
N THR A 35 -8.16 5.65 7.51
CA THR A 35 -9.55 6.05 7.71
C THR A 35 -10.33 4.80 8.10
N LEU A 36 -10.66 4.64 9.37
CA LEU A 36 -11.26 3.38 9.88
C LEU A 36 -12.64 3.11 9.27
N ASP A 37 -13.43 4.15 9.02
CA ASP A 37 -14.76 4.01 8.41
C ASP A 37 -14.70 3.64 6.91
N ASP A 38 -13.56 3.89 6.26
CA ASP A 38 -13.30 3.53 4.87
C ASP A 38 -11.80 3.34 4.62
N VAL A 39 -11.34 2.10 4.80
CA VAL A 39 -9.93 1.75 4.60
C VAL A 39 -9.49 1.90 3.14
N VAL A 40 -10.41 1.90 2.17
CA VAL A 40 -10.07 2.06 0.75
C VAL A 40 -9.51 3.44 0.49
N THR A 41 -10.04 4.47 1.13
CA THR A 41 -9.47 5.83 1.06
C THR A 41 -8.01 5.86 1.52
N GLY A 42 -7.68 5.14 2.59
CA GLY A 42 -6.30 4.98 3.07
C GLY A 42 -5.39 4.31 2.04
N VAL A 43 -5.86 3.22 1.41
CA VAL A 43 -5.13 2.48 0.36
C VAL A 43 -4.87 3.36 -0.86
N LEU A 44 -5.88 4.07 -1.35
CA LEU A 44 -5.74 4.97 -2.50
C LEU A 44 -4.74 6.09 -2.21
N ALA A 45 -4.80 6.69 -1.02
CA ALA A 45 -3.85 7.71 -0.62
C ALA A 45 -2.41 7.17 -0.49
N ALA A 46 -2.24 5.97 0.09
CA ALA A 46 -0.92 5.35 0.27
C ALA A 46 -0.32 4.84 -1.06
N THR A 47 -1.12 4.64 -2.10
CA THR A 47 -0.69 4.09 -3.40
C THR A 47 -0.61 5.13 -4.51
N ALA A 48 -0.92 6.40 -4.21
CA ALA A 48 -1.08 7.48 -5.21
C ALA A 48 0.16 7.73 -6.08
N GLU A 49 1.36 7.45 -5.59
CA GLU A 49 2.62 7.65 -6.33
C GLU A 49 3.00 6.49 -7.27
N PHE A 50 2.27 5.37 -7.21
CA PHE A 50 2.48 4.21 -8.08
C PHE A 50 1.14 3.65 -8.60
N PRO A 51 0.39 4.47 -9.36
CA PRO A 51 -1.01 4.18 -9.75
C PRO A 51 -1.17 2.96 -10.65
N ASP A 52 -0.11 2.56 -11.37
CA ASP A 52 -0.12 1.42 -12.28
C ASP A 52 0.33 0.10 -11.61
N ALA A 53 0.75 0.14 -10.34
CA ALA A 53 1.20 -1.04 -9.62
C ALA A 53 0.00 -1.84 -9.09
N PRO A 54 -0.11 -3.14 -9.39
CA PRO A 54 -1.13 -3.99 -8.79
C PRO A 54 -1.00 -4.00 -7.26
N VAL A 55 -2.13 -3.84 -6.58
CA VAL A 55 -2.18 -3.77 -5.11
C VAL A 55 -2.42 -5.16 -4.52
N LEU A 56 -1.56 -5.54 -3.57
CA LEU A 56 -1.75 -6.68 -2.67
C LEU A 56 -1.92 -6.15 -1.26
N ALA A 57 -3.15 -6.18 -0.75
CA ALA A 57 -3.47 -5.62 0.56
C ALA A 57 -3.72 -6.71 1.60
N CYS A 58 -3.21 -6.50 2.81
CA CYS A 58 -3.62 -7.21 4.01
C CYS A 58 -4.15 -6.19 5.04
N SER A 59 -5.14 -6.60 5.83
CA SER A 59 -5.72 -5.76 6.87
C SER A 59 -5.71 -6.46 8.21
N SER A 60 -5.29 -5.71 9.23
CA SER A 60 -5.57 -6.01 10.63
C SER A 60 -6.52 -4.96 11.26
N ALA A 61 -6.87 -3.91 10.52
CA ALA A 61 -7.91 -2.97 10.90
C ALA A 61 -9.27 -3.69 10.87
N GLY A 62 -10.02 -3.54 11.97
CA GLY A 62 -11.30 -4.20 12.23
C GLY A 62 -12.48 -3.26 12.10
#